data_AF-A0A968VB90-F1
#
_entry.id   AF-A0A968VB90-F1
#
_cell.length_a   1.000
_cell.length_b   1.000
_cell.length_c   1.000
_cell.angle_alpha   90.00
_cell.angle_beta   90.00
_cell.angle_gamma   90.00
#
_symmetry.space_group_name_H-M   'P 1'
#
loop_
_entity.id
_entity.type
_entity.pdbx_description
1 polymer ?
#
loop_
_entity_poly.entity_id
_entity_poly.type
_entity_poly.pdbx_seq_one_letter_code
_entity_poly.pdbx_strand_id
1 'polypeptide(L)'
;MPADDLRHLYQDKKTGEIWIATGQRGLLQWLPAHGKSKLFSFNSLSTNIMHGVYADDYGFLWLSTDDGIVQWQRKTERFRIYRTQDGLLTNEFNRISHFQDTDGTLYFGGVRGVAVFHPRDFQLFFNRNLQHPPIIVEVRQYNGRKNQVEEKTGDFLMRQSLTLHPSDRFFTLTLASPDYSASTETTYLYQIEGDEVWQKAENNQLTFWRLPYGRQTILVKAALPDGNFSKVLTVDVLAKPPFYMRWWFALLVALVIGLAFLLRFRALRNQNAQLEQEVERRTQKIRQQAEELRQLDEMKSRFFTNISHELRTPLTLIASPLQHLLQQEDDMEKKQFLYFAAKNSQRLLRLVNQILDLTKLDHVALQVEEKEVVLLPFLRLIVAEFESFAAHKGVALKLHTEPNENTVYSLDANKVETILYNFLSNALKFTSEGGEVTLSLKQTPEGVTFEVTDTGRGITPEDLPYIFDRFYQSKKQKTAEGGTGIGLALSKELATMMKGNLAVESTLGQGTTFKCSLPLTPVYQQKNVAPIAETDSAEALLKEHKPAPQVKNTDLPHLLLVEDNEDLQQYIRLLLQPNYRLTLVNNGKAALNFLNSCQANARPSLILSDIMMPEMDGFQLLQHLKSSPDYQKFLSSC
;
A
#
# COMPACT_ATOMS: atom_id res chain seq x y z
N MET A 1 -32.69 -34.52 -85.17
CA MET A 1 -32.36 -33.13 -85.55
C MET A 1 -32.23 -32.30 -84.27
N PRO A 2 -31.38 -31.26 -84.21
CA PRO A 2 -31.09 -30.53 -82.97
C PRO A 2 -32.16 -29.50 -82.54
N ALA A 3 -33.32 -29.43 -83.20
CA ALA A 3 -34.48 -28.61 -82.82
C ALA A 3 -35.80 -29.25 -83.28
N ASP A 4 -36.86 -29.08 -82.49
CA ASP A 4 -38.17 -29.75 -82.70
C ASP A 4 -39.20 -28.87 -83.44
N ASP A 5 -38.99 -27.54 -83.50
CA ASP A 5 -39.84 -26.58 -84.24
C ASP A 5 -39.03 -25.87 -85.33
N LEU A 6 -39.09 -26.39 -86.56
CA LEU A 6 -38.46 -25.81 -87.75
C LEU A 6 -39.48 -24.91 -88.46
N ARG A 7 -39.08 -23.67 -88.77
CA ARG A 7 -39.99 -22.66 -89.35
C ARG A 7 -39.71 -22.38 -90.82
N HIS A 8 -38.43 -22.21 -91.17
CA HIS A 8 -38.02 -21.97 -92.54
C HIS A 8 -36.68 -22.63 -92.83
N LEU A 9 -36.53 -23.23 -94.01
CA LEU A 9 -35.29 -23.82 -94.49
C LEU A 9 -34.87 -23.06 -95.75
N TYR A 10 -33.68 -22.49 -95.71
CA TYR A 10 -33.09 -21.74 -96.81
C TYR A 10 -31.77 -22.39 -97.22
N GLN A 11 -31.68 -22.81 -98.48
CA GLN A 11 -30.42 -23.28 -99.05
C GLN A 11 -29.73 -22.13 -99.78
N ASP A 12 -28.53 -21.80 -99.34
CA ASP A 12 -27.68 -20.85 -100.04
C ASP A 12 -27.18 -21.47 -101.34
N LYS A 13 -27.57 -20.88 -102.47
CA LYS A 13 -27.21 -21.37 -103.81
C LYS A 13 -25.71 -21.29 -104.11
N LYS A 14 -24.97 -20.39 -103.45
CA LYS A 14 -23.53 -20.16 -103.66
C LYS A 14 -22.69 -21.10 -102.82
N THR A 15 -23.03 -21.28 -101.55
CA THR A 15 -22.22 -22.08 -100.61
C THR A 15 -22.72 -23.52 -100.45
N GLY A 16 -23.97 -23.81 -100.84
CA GLY A 16 -24.62 -25.09 -100.60
C GLY A 16 -25.00 -25.34 -99.14
N GLU A 17 -24.79 -24.33 -98.27
CA GLU A 17 -25.16 -24.37 -96.86
C GLU A 17 -26.67 -24.26 -96.69
N ILE A 18 -27.19 -24.97 -95.70
CA ILE A 18 -28.60 -24.92 -95.36
C ILE A 18 -28.76 -24.20 -94.02
N TRP A 19 -29.52 -23.12 -94.04
CA TRP A 19 -29.86 -22.30 -92.88
C TRP A 19 -31.29 -22.59 -92.48
N ILE A 20 -31.50 -22.91 -91.20
CA ILE A 20 -32.79 -23.34 -90.68
C ILE A 20 -33.19 -22.41 -89.54
N ALA A 21 -34.25 -21.64 -89.76
CA ALA A 21 -34.88 -20.83 -88.73
C ALA A 21 -35.69 -21.74 -87.80
N THR A 22 -35.47 -21.63 -86.49
CA THR A 22 -36.14 -22.45 -85.48
C THR A 22 -37.04 -21.61 -84.59
N GLY A 23 -38.10 -22.21 -84.07
CA GLY A 23 -39.08 -21.49 -83.28
C GLY A 23 -38.73 -21.27 -81.81
N GLN A 24 -37.59 -21.78 -81.32
CA GLN A 24 -37.18 -21.62 -79.91
C GLN A 24 -35.65 -21.59 -79.71
N ARG A 25 -34.86 -22.11 -80.65
CA ARG A 25 -33.42 -22.37 -80.45
C ARG A 25 -32.51 -21.44 -81.28
N GLY A 26 -33.08 -20.45 -81.95
CA GLY A 26 -32.35 -19.52 -82.81
C GLY A 26 -32.16 -20.05 -84.24
N LEU A 27 -30.96 -19.86 -84.78
CA LEU A 27 -30.63 -20.18 -86.17
C LEU A 27 -29.71 -21.41 -86.22
N LEU A 28 -30.07 -22.41 -87.03
CA LEU A 28 -29.26 -23.61 -87.23
C LEU A 28 -28.61 -23.58 -88.61
N GLN A 29 -27.28 -23.68 -88.65
CA GLN A 29 -26.52 -23.93 -89.87
C GLN A 29 -26.29 -25.42 -90.03
N TRP A 30 -26.59 -25.95 -91.21
CA TRP A 30 -26.31 -27.32 -91.59
C TRP A 30 -25.46 -27.34 -92.85
N LEU A 31 -24.37 -28.13 -92.79
CA LEU A 31 -23.41 -28.34 -93.88
C LEU A 31 -23.60 -29.76 -94.42
N PRO A 32 -24.42 -29.97 -95.46
CA PRO A 32 -24.79 -31.31 -95.92
C PRO A 32 -23.59 -32.15 -96.34
N ALA A 33 -22.60 -31.51 -96.98
CA ALA A 33 -21.39 -32.16 -97.47
C ALA A 33 -20.49 -32.74 -96.36
N HIS A 34 -20.63 -32.28 -95.11
CA HIS A 34 -19.73 -32.64 -94.00
C HIS A 34 -20.48 -33.28 -92.82
N GLY A 35 -21.81 -33.39 -92.89
CA GLY A 35 -22.64 -33.90 -91.80
C GLY A 35 -22.59 -33.07 -90.51
N LYS A 36 -22.10 -31.82 -90.56
CA LYS A 36 -21.94 -30.94 -89.39
C LYS A 36 -23.09 -29.94 -89.29
N SER A 37 -23.48 -29.63 -88.05
CA SER A 37 -24.45 -28.57 -87.76
C SER A 37 -23.96 -27.67 -86.62
N LYS A 38 -24.21 -26.35 -86.72
CA LYS A 38 -23.91 -25.37 -85.67
C LYS A 38 -25.17 -24.59 -85.33
N LEU A 39 -25.50 -24.50 -84.04
CA LEU A 39 -26.64 -23.74 -83.54
C LEU A 39 -26.16 -22.37 -83.04
N PHE A 40 -26.85 -21.31 -83.44
CA PHE A 40 -26.59 -19.94 -83.04
C PHE A 40 -27.77 -19.42 -82.22
N SER A 41 -27.51 -19.13 -80.94
CA SER A 41 -28.43 -18.43 -80.04
C SER A 41 -27.98 -16.99 -79.88
N PHE A 42 -28.93 -16.07 -79.86
CA PHE A 42 -28.67 -14.65 -79.82
C PHE A 42 -29.02 -14.09 -78.44
N ASN A 43 -28.05 -14.06 -77.52
CA ASN A 43 -28.31 -13.74 -76.11
C ASN A 43 -28.78 -12.29 -75.84
N SER A 44 -28.67 -11.38 -76.81
CA SER A 44 -29.17 -9.99 -76.69
C SER A 44 -30.51 -9.75 -77.42
N LEU A 45 -31.08 -10.76 -78.09
CA LEU A 45 -32.46 -10.72 -78.56
C LEU A 45 -33.40 -11.06 -77.40
N SER A 46 -34.56 -10.40 -77.35
CA SER A 46 -35.60 -10.72 -76.36
C SER A 46 -36.18 -12.13 -76.56
N THR A 47 -36.07 -12.68 -77.79
CA THR A 47 -36.51 -14.03 -78.15
C THR A 47 -35.53 -14.73 -79.10
N ASN A 48 -35.36 -16.04 -78.98
CA ASN A 48 -34.59 -16.87 -79.94
C ASN A 48 -35.50 -17.48 -81.02
N ILE A 49 -36.56 -16.76 -81.36
CA ILE A 49 -37.62 -17.24 -82.26
C ILE A 49 -37.36 -16.65 -83.65
N MET A 50 -37.06 -17.51 -84.61
CA MET A 50 -36.74 -17.12 -85.98
C MET A 50 -37.80 -17.67 -86.94
N HIS A 51 -38.44 -16.81 -87.71
CA HIS A 51 -39.51 -17.20 -88.64
C HIS A 51 -38.96 -17.47 -90.04
N GLY A 52 -38.39 -16.44 -90.68
CA GLY A 52 -37.76 -16.53 -92.00
C GLY A 52 -36.26 -16.34 -91.92
N VAL A 53 -35.54 -16.88 -92.90
CA VAL A 53 -34.09 -16.67 -93.08
C VAL A 53 -33.76 -16.57 -94.56
N TYR A 54 -33.06 -15.52 -94.95
CA TYR A 54 -32.60 -15.32 -96.32
C TYR A 54 -31.15 -14.82 -96.35
N ALA A 55 -30.39 -15.29 -97.34
CA ALA A 55 -29.08 -14.75 -97.62
C ALA A 55 -29.18 -13.56 -98.56
N ASP A 56 -28.32 -12.57 -98.35
CA ASP A 56 -28.04 -11.56 -99.36
C ASP A 56 -26.73 -11.84 -100.11
N ASP A 57 -26.48 -11.06 -101.16
CA ASP A 57 -25.24 -11.14 -101.95
C ASP A 57 -24.02 -10.50 -101.27
N TYR A 58 -24.21 -9.90 -100.09
CA TYR A 58 -23.22 -9.09 -99.38
C TYR A 58 -22.65 -9.80 -98.15
N GLY A 59 -23.03 -11.07 -97.94
CA GLY A 59 -22.51 -11.92 -96.88
C GLY A 59 -23.27 -11.81 -95.55
N PHE A 60 -24.48 -11.27 -95.56
CA PHE A 60 -25.38 -11.26 -94.42
C PHE A 60 -26.52 -12.26 -94.57
N LEU A 61 -27.07 -12.66 -93.42
CA LEU A 61 -28.37 -13.30 -93.31
C LEU A 61 -29.37 -12.31 -92.73
N TRP A 62 -30.59 -12.36 -93.25
CA TRP A 62 -31.71 -11.57 -92.79
C TRP A 62 -32.75 -12.50 -92.18
N LEU A 63 -33.07 -12.26 -90.92
CA LEU A 63 -33.99 -13.07 -90.13
C LEU A 63 -35.17 -12.23 -89.69
N SER A 64 -36.40 -12.73 -89.87
CA SER A 64 -37.58 -12.15 -89.24
C SER A 64 -37.85 -12.85 -87.91
N THR A 65 -38.17 -12.08 -86.86
CA THR A 65 -38.37 -12.59 -85.49
C THR A 65 -39.65 -12.03 -84.87
N ASP A 66 -39.95 -12.43 -83.64
CA ASP A 66 -41.02 -11.79 -82.84
C ASP A 66 -40.61 -10.39 -82.32
N ASP A 67 -39.34 -9.99 -82.47
CA ASP A 67 -38.79 -8.71 -82.00
C ASP A 67 -37.80 -8.11 -83.01
N GLY A 68 -38.31 -7.81 -84.20
CA GLY A 68 -37.64 -7.05 -85.23
C GLY A 68 -37.10 -7.89 -86.39
N ILE A 69 -36.30 -7.24 -87.23
CA ILE A 69 -35.55 -7.87 -88.32
C ILE A 69 -34.08 -7.90 -87.93
N VAL A 70 -33.47 -9.07 -88.00
CA VAL A 70 -32.06 -9.27 -87.65
C VAL A 70 -31.25 -9.34 -88.94
N GLN A 71 -30.27 -8.45 -89.09
CA GLN A 71 -29.20 -8.55 -90.07
C GLN A 71 -28.00 -9.18 -89.37
N TRP A 72 -27.57 -10.36 -89.79
CA TRP A 72 -26.48 -11.13 -89.17
C TRP A 72 -25.33 -11.36 -90.14
N GLN A 73 -24.10 -11.06 -89.72
CA GLN A 73 -22.91 -11.23 -90.54
C GLN A 73 -22.26 -12.58 -90.28
N ARG A 74 -22.16 -13.40 -91.33
CA ARG A 74 -21.75 -14.82 -91.22
C ARG A 74 -20.35 -15.05 -90.67
N LYS A 75 -19.40 -14.16 -91.00
CA LYS A 75 -17.98 -14.34 -90.67
C LYS A 75 -17.61 -13.89 -89.26
N THR A 76 -18.20 -12.78 -88.81
CA THR A 76 -17.90 -12.16 -87.51
C THR A 76 -18.91 -12.54 -86.44
N GLU A 77 -20.01 -13.19 -86.84
CA GLU A 77 -21.16 -13.55 -86.01
C GLU A 77 -21.85 -12.34 -85.34
N ARG A 78 -21.54 -11.11 -85.81
CA ARG A 78 -22.19 -9.87 -85.37
C ARG A 78 -23.59 -9.78 -85.95
N PHE A 79 -24.48 -9.08 -85.27
CA PHE A 79 -25.81 -8.74 -85.79
C PHE A 79 -26.23 -7.35 -85.39
N ARG A 80 -27.19 -6.84 -86.16
CA ARG A 80 -27.96 -5.64 -85.87
C ARG A 80 -29.44 -6.00 -85.92
N ILE A 81 -30.22 -5.43 -85.01
CA ILE A 81 -31.66 -5.61 -84.95
C ILE A 81 -32.29 -4.29 -85.38
N TYR A 82 -33.20 -4.35 -86.33
CA TYR A 82 -34.04 -3.23 -86.73
C TYR A 82 -35.38 -3.36 -86.04
N ARG A 83 -35.83 -2.27 -85.40
CA ARG A 83 -37.11 -2.16 -84.69
C ARG A 83 -37.90 -0.96 -85.17
N THR A 84 -39.05 -0.72 -84.55
CA THR A 84 -39.90 0.46 -84.77
C THR A 84 -39.14 1.79 -84.65
N GLN A 85 -38.14 1.87 -83.76
CA GLN A 85 -37.26 3.03 -83.64
C GLN A 85 -36.37 3.27 -84.88
N ASP A 86 -36.07 2.22 -85.65
CA ASP A 86 -35.32 2.30 -86.90
C ASP A 86 -36.23 2.53 -88.12
N GLY A 87 -37.55 2.69 -87.92
CA GLY A 87 -38.54 2.97 -88.96
C GLY A 87 -39.43 1.79 -89.35
N LEU A 88 -39.35 0.64 -88.67
CA LEU A 88 -40.31 -0.45 -88.90
C LEU A 88 -41.72 -0.07 -88.39
N LEU A 89 -42.77 -0.60 -89.03
CA LEU A 89 -44.16 -0.38 -88.61
C LEU A 89 -44.55 -1.20 -87.36
N THR A 90 -43.86 -2.32 -87.13
CA THR A 90 -44.03 -3.24 -86.00
C THR A 90 -42.73 -3.99 -85.74
N ASN A 91 -42.54 -4.47 -84.51
CA ASN A 91 -41.44 -5.37 -84.18
C ASN A 91 -41.83 -6.85 -84.42
N GLU A 92 -43.11 -7.20 -84.36
CA GLU A 92 -43.55 -8.59 -84.44
C GLU A 92 -43.84 -9.01 -85.90
N PHE A 93 -43.13 -10.03 -86.38
CA PHE A 93 -43.29 -10.61 -87.72
C PHE A 93 -43.99 -11.97 -87.68
N ASN A 94 -44.81 -12.24 -88.70
CA ASN A 94 -45.60 -13.47 -88.76
C ASN A 94 -44.76 -14.66 -89.23
N ARG A 95 -45.08 -15.86 -88.71
CA ARG A 95 -44.34 -17.10 -88.96
C ARG A 95 -44.08 -17.45 -90.41
N ILE A 96 -45.10 -17.31 -91.27
CA ILE A 96 -45.06 -17.79 -92.66
C ILE A 96 -45.10 -16.64 -93.67
N SER A 97 -45.12 -15.38 -93.20
CA SER A 97 -45.26 -14.21 -94.07
C SER A 97 -43.89 -13.65 -94.39
N HIS A 98 -43.11 -14.38 -95.19
CA HIS A 98 -41.79 -13.92 -95.61
C HIS A 98 -41.49 -14.40 -97.04
N PHE A 99 -40.82 -13.57 -97.82
CA PHE A 99 -40.49 -13.87 -99.22
C PHE A 99 -39.23 -13.11 -99.66
N GLN A 100 -38.40 -13.76 -100.47
CA GLN A 100 -37.27 -13.14 -101.17
C GLN A 100 -37.54 -13.19 -102.66
N ASP A 101 -37.58 -12.01 -103.29
CA ASP A 101 -37.77 -11.88 -104.73
C ASP A 101 -36.47 -12.17 -105.49
N THR A 102 -36.60 -12.37 -106.79
CA THR A 102 -35.53 -12.72 -107.74
C THR A 102 -34.41 -11.68 -107.84
N ASP A 103 -34.72 -10.40 -107.55
CA ASP A 103 -33.76 -9.30 -107.50
C ASP A 103 -33.02 -9.20 -106.16
N GLY A 104 -33.40 -10.01 -105.16
CA GLY A 104 -32.86 -10.01 -103.81
C GLY A 104 -33.63 -9.14 -102.81
N THR A 105 -34.73 -8.50 -103.23
CA THR A 105 -35.61 -7.72 -102.32
C THR A 105 -36.29 -8.65 -101.33
N LEU A 106 -36.30 -8.24 -100.04
CA LEU A 106 -36.88 -9.00 -98.95
C LEU A 106 -38.21 -8.40 -98.51
N TYR A 107 -39.18 -9.29 -98.30
CA TYR A 107 -40.52 -8.98 -97.83
C TYR A 107 -40.75 -9.74 -96.52
N PHE A 108 -40.97 -9.02 -95.43
CA PHE A 108 -41.35 -9.59 -94.14
C PHE A 108 -42.68 -9.01 -93.68
N GLY A 109 -43.71 -9.84 -93.64
CA GLY A 109 -45.04 -9.49 -93.16
C GLY A 109 -45.12 -9.58 -91.64
N GLY A 110 -45.57 -8.50 -91.00
CA GLY A 110 -45.88 -8.45 -89.59
C GLY A 110 -47.34 -8.11 -89.31
N VAL A 111 -47.66 -7.94 -88.04
CA VAL A 111 -49.05 -7.72 -87.56
C VAL A 111 -49.69 -6.45 -88.14
N ARG A 112 -48.88 -5.45 -88.52
CA ARG A 112 -49.35 -4.13 -89.00
C ARG A 112 -49.02 -3.80 -90.46
N GLY A 113 -48.55 -4.77 -91.25
CA GLY A 113 -48.18 -4.55 -92.65
C GLY A 113 -46.97 -5.35 -93.09
N VAL A 114 -46.33 -4.93 -94.18
CA VAL A 114 -45.16 -5.60 -94.76
C VAL A 114 -43.97 -4.67 -94.75
N ALA A 115 -42.84 -5.12 -94.20
CA ALA A 115 -41.54 -4.49 -94.36
C ALA A 115 -40.94 -4.95 -95.69
N VAL A 116 -40.64 -4.00 -96.57
CA VAL A 116 -40.05 -4.24 -97.89
C VAL A 116 -38.76 -3.46 -97.99
N PHE A 117 -37.66 -4.14 -98.29
CA PHE A 117 -36.36 -3.49 -98.44
C PHE A 117 -35.41 -4.34 -99.26
N HIS A 118 -34.44 -3.68 -99.89
CA HIS A 118 -33.33 -4.36 -100.53
C HIS A 118 -32.11 -4.34 -99.59
N PRO A 119 -31.44 -5.49 -99.33
CA PRO A 119 -30.26 -5.54 -98.47
C PRO A 119 -29.09 -4.60 -98.83
N ARG A 120 -29.04 -4.10 -100.08
CA ARG A 120 -27.98 -3.21 -100.57
C ARG A 120 -27.98 -1.87 -99.83
N ASP A 121 -29.15 -1.42 -99.39
CA ASP A 121 -29.34 -0.12 -98.74
C ASP A 121 -28.79 -0.10 -97.30
N PHE A 122 -28.51 -1.27 -96.73
CA PHE A 122 -28.12 -1.43 -95.32
C PHE A 122 -26.64 -1.74 -95.10
N GLN A 123 -25.83 -1.82 -96.17
CA GLN A 123 -24.41 -2.18 -96.08
C GLN A 123 -23.59 -1.17 -95.26
N LEU A 124 -23.85 0.13 -95.42
CA LEU A 124 -23.10 1.20 -94.75
C LEU A 124 -23.43 1.29 -93.24
N PHE A 125 -24.56 0.75 -92.81
CA PHE A 125 -25.05 0.88 -91.44
C PHE A 125 -24.54 -0.21 -90.50
N PHE A 126 -23.99 -1.31 -91.04
CA PHE A 126 -23.50 -2.44 -90.24
C PHE A 126 -22.08 -2.23 -89.69
N ASN A 127 -21.23 -1.49 -90.41
CA ASN A 127 -19.82 -1.26 -90.03
C ASN A 127 -19.58 0.12 -89.39
N ARG A 128 -20.55 0.66 -88.65
CA ARG A 128 -20.35 1.95 -87.96
C ARG A 128 -19.36 1.78 -86.82
N ASN A 129 -18.16 2.34 -86.99
CA ASN A 129 -17.20 2.48 -85.91
C ASN A 129 -17.41 3.83 -85.24
N LEU A 130 -17.60 3.84 -83.91
CA LEU A 130 -17.55 5.06 -83.10
C LEU A 130 -16.12 5.61 -83.12
N GLN A 131 -15.83 6.50 -84.08
CA GLN A 131 -14.48 7.06 -84.23
C GLN A 131 -14.15 8.17 -83.23
N HIS A 132 -15.16 8.69 -82.52
CA HIS A 132 -15.02 9.80 -81.58
C HIS A 132 -15.23 9.33 -80.14
N PRO A 133 -14.41 9.78 -79.19
CA PRO A 133 -14.62 9.50 -77.77
C PRO A 133 -15.90 10.19 -77.25
N PRO A 134 -16.45 9.73 -76.12
CA PRO A 134 -17.50 10.48 -75.43
C PRO A 134 -17.00 11.86 -75.04
N ILE A 135 -17.90 12.83 -74.96
CA ILE A 135 -17.60 14.20 -74.54
C ILE A 135 -18.14 14.44 -73.13
N ILE A 136 -17.41 15.24 -72.35
CA ILE A 136 -17.87 15.71 -71.04
C ILE A 136 -18.69 16.98 -71.26
N VAL A 137 -19.96 16.92 -70.87
CA VAL A 137 -20.91 18.04 -71.00
C VAL A 137 -20.96 18.86 -69.71
N GLU A 138 -20.76 18.21 -68.56
CA GLU A 138 -20.82 18.88 -67.27
C GLU A 138 -19.85 18.23 -66.28
N VAL A 139 -19.21 19.06 -65.46
CA VAL A 139 -18.41 18.62 -64.31
C VAL A 139 -18.95 19.28 -63.05
N ARG A 140 -19.34 18.50 -62.05
CA ARG A 140 -19.72 19.00 -60.73
C ARG A 140 -18.75 18.48 -59.67
N GLN A 141 -18.32 19.34 -58.76
CA GLN A 141 -17.40 18.97 -57.68
C GLN A 141 -17.92 19.46 -56.33
N TYR A 142 -17.86 18.61 -55.31
CA TYR A 142 -18.17 19.02 -53.94
C TYR A 142 -17.02 19.81 -53.34
N ASN A 143 -17.24 21.09 -53.02
CA ASN A 143 -16.25 21.93 -52.35
C ASN A 143 -16.41 21.80 -50.83
N GLY A 144 -15.51 21.06 -50.19
CA GLY A 144 -15.62 20.80 -48.76
C GLY A 144 -15.39 22.00 -47.84
N ARG A 145 -14.80 23.10 -48.34
CA ARG A 145 -14.63 24.35 -47.56
C ARG A 145 -15.90 25.17 -47.49
N LYS A 146 -16.65 25.19 -48.59
CA LYS A 146 -17.93 25.93 -48.70
C LYS A 146 -19.15 25.06 -48.41
N ASN A 147 -18.94 23.75 -48.30
CA ASN A 147 -19.99 22.76 -48.04
C ASN A 147 -21.10 22.76 -49.12
N GLN A 148 -20.72 22.94 -50.38
CA GLN A 148 -21.64 23.07 -51.52
C GLN A 148 -21.08 22.37 -52.76
N VAL A 149 -21.95 22.01 -53.70
CA VAL A 149 -21.56 21.48 -55.02
C VAL A 149 -21.39 22.66 -55.97
N GLU A 150 -20.21 22.75 -56.58
CA GLU A 150 -19.88 23.78 -57.58
C GLU A 150 -19.81 23.15 -58.98
N GLU A 151 -20.33 23.87 -59.98
CA GLU A 151 -20.11 23.50 -61.38
C GLU A 151 -18.70 23.93 -61.80
N LYS A 152 -17.93 22.99 -62.35
CA LYS A 152 -16.51 23.10 -62.71
C LYS A 152 -16.22 22.83 -64.18
N THR A 153 -17.27 22.78 -65.02
CA THR A 153 -17.17 22.49 -66.45
C THR A 153 -16.18 23.42 -67.16
N GLY A 154 -16.30 24.75 -66.98
CA GLY A 154 -15.41 25.72 -67.61
C GLY A 154 -13.94 25.60 -67.17
N ASP A 155 -13.71 25.41 -65.86
CA ASP A 155 -12.37 25.20 -65.29
C ASP A 155 -11.72 23.93 -65.86
N PHE A 156 -12.50 22.85 -66.00
CA PHE A 156 -12.06 21.58 -66.55
C PHE A 156 -11.71 21.71 -68.04
N LEU A 157 -12.56 22.35 -68.85
CA LEU A 157 -12.31 22.52 -70.29
C LEU A 157 -11.02 23.32 -70.57
N MET A 158 -10.69 24.30 -69.71
CA MET A 158 -9.47 25.10 -69.85
C MET A 158 -8.20 24.35 -69.44
N ARG A 159 -8.27 23.50 -68.40
CA ARG A 159 -7.09 22.84 -67.81
C ARG A 159 -6.94 21.38 -68.19
N GLN A 160 -7.96 20.80 -68.82
CA GLN A 160 -8.11 19.37 -69.13
C GLN A 160 -7.80 18.45 -67.93
N SER A 161 -7.95 18.96 -66.72
CA SER A 161 -7.62 18.24 -65.48
C SER A 161 -8.47 18.75 -64.33
N LEU A 162 -8.79 17.85 -63.40
CA LEU A 162 -9.54 18.16 -62.19
C LEU A 162 -8.61 18.14 -60.98
N THR A 163 -8.72 19.12 -60.08
CA THR A 163 -7.97 19.12 -58.82
C THR A 163 -8.91 18.94 -57.64
N LEU A 164 -8.73 17.86 -56.89
CA LEU A 164 -9.48 17.56 -55.68
C LEU A 164 -8.67 17.96 -54.45
N HIS A 165 -9.30 18.72 -53.56
CA HIS A 165 -8.76 18.97 -52.23
C HIS A 165 -9.17 17.86 -51.24
N PRO A 166 -8.41 17.63 -50.16
CA PRO A 166 -8.77 16.60 -49.16
C PRO A 166 -10.17 16.73 -48.56
N SER A 167 -10.74 17.94 -48.58
CA SER A 167 -12.08 18.23 -48.09
C SER A 167 -13.18 17.84 -49.07
N ASP A 168 -12.83 17.66 -50.35
CA ASP A 168 -13.77 17.44 -51.44
C ASP A 168 -14.14 15.95 -51.48
N ARG A 169 -15.44 15.65 -51.35
CA ARG A 169 -15.91 14.27 -51.09
C ARG A 169 -16.09 13.47 -52.38
N PHE A 170 -16.58 14.12 -53.42
CA PHE A 170 -16.88 13.52 -54.70
C PHE A 170 -16.86 14.55 -55.83
N PHE A 171 -16.79 14.05 -57.05
CA PHE A 171 -17.11 14.81 -58.26
C PHE A 171 -17.91 13.92 -59.22
N THR A 172 -18.66 14.56 -60.11
CA THR A 172 -19.53 13.91 -61.08
C THR A 172 -19.19 14.42 -62.48
N LEU A 173 -19.06 13.50 -63.44
CA LEU A 173 -18.89 13.79 -64.86
C LEU A 173 -20.17 13.40 -65.60
N THR A 174 -20.78 14.34 -66.31
CA THR A 174 -21.91 14.05 -67.21
C THR A 174 -21.38 13.91 -68.63
N LEU A 175 -21.68 12.77 -69.27
CA LEU A 175 -21.18 12.38 -70.58
C LEU A 175 -22.26 12.51 -71.64
N ALA A 176 -21.83 12.72 -72.89
CA ALA A 176 -22.67 12.56 -74.07
C ALA A 176 -21.90 11.84 -75.18
N SER A 177 -22.65 11.07 -75.98
CA SER A 177 -22.13 10.50 -77.22
C SER A 177 -22.27 11.54 -78.33
N PRO A 178 -21.21 11.83 -79.10
CA PRO A 178 -21.31 12.69 -80.29
C PRO A 178 -22.11 12.03 -81.44
N ASP A 179 -22.38 10.72 -81.37
CA ASP A 179 -23.25 10.04 -82.32
C ASP A 179 -24.70 10.02 -81.81
N TYR A 180 -25.55 10.83 -82.47
CA TYR A 180 -26.95 11.01 -82.08
C TYR A 180 -27.85 9.84 -82.48
N SER A 181 -27.41 9.02 -83.44
CA SER A 181 -28.23 7.97 -84.05
C SER A 181 -28.49 6.75 -83.16
N ALA A 182 -27.74 6.62 -82.06
CA ALA A 182 -27.85 5.54 -81.08
C ALA A 182 -27.84 6.06 -79.62
N SER A 183 -28.21 7.32 -79.43
CA SER A 183 -28.04 8.03 -78.15
C SER A 183 -28.81 7.42 -76.97
N THR A 184 -29.94 6.76 -77.20
CA THR A 184 -30.76 6.15 -76.15
C THR A 184 -30.26 4.78 -75.69
N GLU A 185 -29.43 4.10 -76.47
CA GLU A 185 -28.94 2.74 -76.17
C GLU A 185 -27.43 2.68 -75.90
N THR A 186 -26.74 3.84 -75.97
CA THR A 186 -25.30 3.92 -75.68
C THR A 186 -25.06 3.78 -74.18
N THR A 187 -24.25 2.79 -73.79
CA THR A 187 -23.79 2.66 -72.40
C THR A 187 -22.35 3.15 -72.26
N TYR A 188 -21.96 3.67 -71.10
CA TYR A 188 -20.59 4.07 -70.82
C TYR A 188 -19.88 3.02 -69.96
N LEU A 189 -18.61 2.79 -70.29
CA LEU A 189 -17.69 1.97 -69.50
C LEU A 189 -16.57 2.87 -68.99
N TYR A 190 -16.19 2.73 -67.73
CA TYR A 190 -15.09 3.49 -67.14
C TYR A 190 -14.16 2.62 -66.30
N GLN A 191 -12.92 3.06 -66.13
CA GLN A 191 -11.95 2.48 -65.21
C GLN A 191 -10.92 3.53 -64.77
N ILE A 192 -10.29 3.32 -63.62
CA ILE A 192 -9.10 4.10 -63.23
C ILE A 192 -7.88 3.38 -63.83
N GLU A 193 -6.94 4.14 -64.39
CA GLU A 193 -5.72 3.59 -64.97
C GLU A 193 -4.95 2.77 -63.92
N GLY A 194 -4.79 1.47 -64.20
CA GLY A 194 -4.22 0.49 -63.26
C GLY A 194 -5.23 -0.53 -62.73
N ASP A 195 -6.54 -0.29 -62.88
CA ASP A 195 -7.58 -1.29 -62.59
C ASP A 195 -7.66 -2.35 -63.71
N GLU A 196 -7.91 -3.61 -63.34
CA GLU A 196 -8.00 -4.73 -64.31
C GLU A 196 -9.36 -4.84 -65.01
N VAL A 197 -10.41 -4.20 -64.47
CA VAL A 197 -11.80 -4.43 -64.90
C VAL A 197 -12.52 -3.11 -65.23
N TRP A 198 -13.12 -3.06 -66.43
CA TRP A 198 -14.02 -1.97 -66.84
C TRP A 198 -15.35 -2.07 -66.13
N GLN A 199 -15.79 -0.97 -65.51
CA GLN A 199 -17.08 -0.85 -64.83
C GLN A 199 -18.13 -0.24 -65.77
N LYS A 200 -19.35 -0.77 -65.72
CA LYS A 200 -20.49 -0.27 -66.51
C LYS A 200 -21.22 0.83 -65.75
N ALA A 201 -21.40 1.98 -66.39
CA ALA A 201 -22.18 3.08 -65.85
C ALA A 201 -23.68 2.77 -65.91
N GLU A 202 -24.42 3.16 -64.87
CA GLU A 202 -25.88 3.02 -64.83
C GLU A 202 -26.58 4.01 -65.77
N ASN A 203 -26.00 5.20 -65.93
CA ASN A 203 -26.49 6.28 -66.76
C ASN A 203 -25.31 7.05 -67.39
N ASN A 204 -25.56 8.23 -67.94
CA ASN A 204 -24.52 9.09 -68.49
C ASN A 204 -23.76 9.91 -67.44
N GLN A 205 -23.96 9.67 -66.15
CA GLN A 205 -23.27 10.36 -65.06
C GLN A 205 -22.32 9.42 -64.32
N LEU A 206 -21.04 9.77 -64.26
CA LEU A 206 -20.04 9.04 -63.50
C LEU A 206 -19.71 9.80 -62.23
N THR A 207 -20.02 9.24 -61.07
CA THR A 207 -19.69 9.85 -59.77
C THR A 207 -18.57 9.08 -59.09
N PHE A 208 -17.48 9.80 -58.78
CA PHE A 208 -16.30 9.24 -58.14
C PHE A 208 -16.22 9.72 -56.70
N TRP A 209 -16.23 8.76 -55.77
CA TRP A 209 -16.07 9.01 -54.35
C TRP A 209 -14.64 8.73 -53.93
N ARG A 210 -14.00 9.69 -53.24
CA ARG A 210 -12.72 9.51 -52.54
C ARG A 210 -11.64 8.77 -53.37
N LEU A 211 -11.15 9.42 -54.42
CA LEU A 211 -10.00 8.93 -55.17
C LEU A 211 -8.73 8.85 -54.30
N PRO A 212 -7.84 7.87 -54.55
CA PRO A 212 -6.52 7.84 -53.93
C PRO A 212 -5.73 9.14 -54.18
N TYR A 213 -4.96 9.58 -53.19
CA TYR A 213 -4.12 10.78 -53.32
C TYR A 213 -3.04 10.58 -54.39
N GLY A 214 -2.79 11.61 -55.18
CA GLY A 214 -1.85 11.57 -56.31
C GLY A 214 -2.50 11.94 -57.63
N ARG A 215 -1.77 11.69 -58.72
CA ARG A 215 -2.30 11.80 -60.09
C ARG A 215 -2.97 10.47 -60.45
N GLN A 216 -4.21 10.57 -60.91
CA GLN A 216 -5.01 9.44 -61.36
C GLN A 216 -5.57 9.78 -62.73
N THR A 217 -5.58 8.80 -63.64
CA THR A 217 -6.16 8.94 -64.97
C THR A 217 -7.42 8.11 -65.02
N ILE A 218 -8.55 8.71 -65.37
CA ILE A 218 -9.82 8.00 -65.55
C ILE A 218 -10.02 7.79 -67.04
N LEU A 219 -10.27 6.54 -67.42
CA LEU A 219 -10.48 6.12 -68.79
C LEU A 219 -11.97 5.84 -69.00
N VAL A 220 -12.57 6.44 -70.02
CA VAL A 220 -14.01 6.31 -70.30
C VAL A 220 -14.21 5.99 -71.78
N LYS A 221 -15.08 5.04 -72.11
CA LYS A 221 -15.49 4.75 -73.49
C LYS A 221 -16.99 4.50 -73.58
N ALA A 222 -17.59 4.84 -74.71
CA ALA A 222 -18.95 4.46 -75.04
C ALA A 222 -18.99 3.06 -75.67
N ALA A 223 -20.03 2.31 -75.36
CA ALA A 223 -20.32 0.99 -75.89
C ALA A 223 -21.72 1.01 -76.52
N LEU A 224 -21.81 0.60 -77.78
CA LEU A 224 -23.07 0.43 -78.50
C LEU A 224 -23.64 -0.98 -78.28
N PRO A 225 -24.96 -1.17 -78.47
CA PRO A 225 -25.61 -2.49 -78.37
C PRO A 225 -25.09 -3.54 -79.35
N ASP A 226 -24.52 -3.11 -80.47
CA ASP A 226 -23.89 -3.97 -81.49
C ASP A 226 -22.48 -4.48 -81.08
N GLY A 227 -22.02 -4.09 -79.88
CA GLY A 227 -20.73 -4.46 -79.32
C GLY A 227 -19.56 -3.64 -79.87
N ASN A 228 -19.79 -2.52 -80.57
CA ASN A 228 -18.75 -1.57 -80.94
C ASN A 228 -18.42 -0.60 -79.78
N PHE A 229 -17.14 -0.26 -79.65
CA PHE A 229 -16.65 0.70 -78.66
C PHE A 229 -16.16 1.99 -79.32
N SER A 230 -16.30 3.11 -78.63
CA SER A 230 -15.65 4.36 -79.02
C SER A 230 -14.15 4.36 -78.74
N LYS A 231 -13.45 5.37 -79.26
CA LYS A 231 -12.16 5.78 -78.69
C LYS A 231 -12.30 6.10 -77.20
N VAL A 232 -11.23 5.89 -76.44
CA VAL A 232 -11.19 6.17 -75.01
C VAL A 232 -10.98 7.67 -74.79
N LEU A 233 -11.83 8.25 -73.94
CA LEU A 233 -11.64 9.56 -73.31
C LEU A 233 -10.77 9.38 -72.06
N THR A 234 -9.73 10.19 -71.93
CA THR A 234 -8.85 10.24 -70.76
C THR A 234 -9.13 11.49 -69.94
N VAL A 235 -9.28 11.34 -68.62
CA VAL A 235 -9.58 12.42 -67.69
C VAL A 235 -8.57 12.41 -66.55
N ASP A 236 -7.73 13.44 -66.50
CA ASP A 236 -6.69 13.55 -65.47
C ASP A 236 -7.26 14.18 -64.19
N VAL A 237 -7.03 13.52 -63.06
CA VAL A 237 -7.46 13.99 -61.73
C VAL A 237 -6.28 14.01 -60.76
N LEU A 238 -6.04 15.18 -60.15
CA LEU A 238 -5.03 15.38 -59.11
C LEU A 238 -5.70 15.50 -57.74
N ALA A 239 -5.63 14.43 -56.94
CA ALA A 239 -6.08 14.44 -55.55
C ALA A 239 -4.93 14.87 -54.62
N LYS A 240 -5.03 16.07 -54.03
CA LYS A 240 -4.00 16.61 -53.15
C LYS A 240 -4.02 15.91 -51.79
N PRO A 241 -2.88 15.45 -51.24
CA PRO A 241 -2.82 14.87 -49.90
C PRO A 241 -3.02 15.95 -48.81
N PRO A 242 -3.57 15.56 -47.64
CA PRO A 242 -3.69 16.44 -46.46
C PRO A 242 -2.33 16.99 -45.99
N PHE A 243 -2.35 18.14 -45.31
CA PHE A 243 -1.11 18.78 -44.85
C PHE A 243 -0.35 17.96 -43.81
N TYR A 244 -1.06 17.19 -42.97
CA TYR A 244 -0.46 16.37 -41.91
C TYR A 244 0.23 15.10 -42.42
N MET A 245 -0.01 14.70 -43.68
CA MET A 245 0.72 13.60 -44.33
C MET A 245 2.03 14.07 -44.97
N ARG A 246 2.32 15.37 -44.96
CA ARG A 246 3.56 15.91 -45.52
C ARG A 246 4.70 15.80 -44.51
N TRP A 247 5.90 15.50 -44.99
CA TRP A 247 7.09 15.27 -44.16
C TRP A 247 7.41 16.41 -43.17
N TRP A 248 7.17 17.67 -43.56
CA TRP A 248 7.46 18.82 -42.71
C TRP A 248 6.59 18.86 -41.45
N PHE A 249 5.36 18.30 -41.51
CA PHE A 249 4.48 18.22 -40.35
C PHE A 249 5.00 17.20 -39.34
N ALA A 250 5.52 16.07 -39.82
CA ALA A 250 6.19 15.09 -38.96
C ALA A 250 7.42 15.70 -38.25
N LEU A 251 8.20 16.52 -38.96
CA LEU A 251 9.33 17.26 -38.39
C LEU A 251 8.87 18.24 -37.30
N LEU A 252 7.79 18.99 -37.55
CA LEU A 252 7.21 19.90 -36.56
C LEU A 252 6.75 19.16 -35.29
N VAL A 253 6.08 18.01 -35.43
CA VAL A 253 5.68 17.18 -34.28
C VAL A 253 6.91 16.68 -33.51
N ALA A 254 7.94 16.21 -34.21
CA ALA A 254 9.19 15.78 -33.59
C ALA A 254 9.89 16.92 -32.83
N LEU A 255 9.88 18.14 -33.38
CA LEU A 255 10.44 19.33 -32.72
C LEU A 255 9.70 19.67 -31.43
N VAL A 256 8.36 19.64 -31.45
CA VAL A 256 7.53 19.90 -30.25
C VAL A 256 7.79 18.86 -29.17
N ILE A 257 7.86 17.58 -29.53
CA ILE A 257 8.19 16.49 -28.60
C ILE A 257 9.62 16.66 -28.05
N GLY A 258 10.60 16.98 -28.90
CA GLY A 258 11.97 17.21 -28.50
C GLY A 258 12.12 18.39 -27.53
N LEU A 259 11.40 19.49 -27.77
CA LEU A 259 11.37 20.63 -26.86
C LEU A 259 10.73 20.28 -25.51
N ALA A 260 9.60 19.57 -25.52
CA ALA A 260 8.96 19.11 -24.29
C ALA A 260 9.89 18.18 -23.48
N PHE A 261 10.61 17.28 -24.16
CA PHE A 261 11.60 16.41 -23.54
C PHE A 261 12.77 17.20 -22.93
N LEU A 262 13.30 18.20 -23.65
CA LEU A 262 14.37 19.08 -23.15
C LEU A 262 13.94 19.87 -21.90
N LEU A 263 12.74 20.45 -21.92
CA LEU A 263 12.19 21.17 -20.77
C LEU A 263 12.00 20.25 -19.57
N ARG A 264 11.46 19.04 -19.79
CA ARG A 264 11.28 18.04 -18.74
C ARG A 264 12.61 17.58 -18.15
N PHE A 265 13.61 17.36 -19.00
CA PHE A 265 14.94 16.93 -18.57
C PHE A 265 15.66 18.00 -17.75
N ARG A 266 15.54 19.28 -18.12
CA ARG A 266 16.05 20.41 -17.30
C ARG A 266 15.33 20.51 -15.96
N ALA A 267 14.01 20.36 -15.94
CA ALA A 267 13.24 20.42 -14.70
C ALA A 267 13.64 19.31 -13.72
N LEU A 268 13.80 18.07 -14.20
CA LEU A 268 14.23 16.93 -13.39
C LEU A 268 15.63 17.14 -12.80
N ARG A 269 16.58 17.67 -13.58
CA ARG A 269 17.92 17.99 -13.08
C ARG A 269 17.89 19.00 -11.94
N ASN A 270 17.08 20.06 -12.07
CA ASN A 270 16.96 21.07 -11.02
C ASN A 270 16.32 20.51 -9.75
N GLN A 271 15.30 19.65 -9.89
CA GLN A 271 14.67 18.98 -8.74
C GLN A 271 15.65 18.05 -8.02
N ASN A 272 16.43 17.26 -8.77
CA ASN A 272 17.43 16.37 -8.17
C ASN A 272 18.50 17.16 -7.40
N ALA A 273 19.00 18.27 -7.96
CA ALA A 273 19.98 19.10 -7.28
C ALA A 273 19.44 19.72 -5.97
N GLN A 274 18.18 20.15 -5.96
CA GLN A 274 17.53 20.65 -4.73
C GLN A 274 17.34 19.54 -3.69
N LEU A 275 16.96 18.34 -4.13
CA LEU A 275 16.76 17.21 -3.25
C LEU A 275 18.09 16.76 -2.62
N GLU A 276 19.17 16.72 -3.38
CA GLU A 276 20.51 16.41 -2.87
C GLU A 276 20.96 17.40 -1.79
N GLN A 277 20.74 18.70 -2.00
CA GLN A 277 21.05 19.73 -0.99
C GLN A 277 20.23 19.57 0.30
N GLU A 278 18.93 19.27 0.17
CA GLU A 278 18.05 19.08 1.33
C GLU A 278 18.40 17.80 2.11
N VAL A 279 18.70 16.70 1.40
CA VAL A 279 19.15 15.44 2.02
C VAL A 279 20.46 15.65 2.76
N GLU A 280 21.43 16.34 2.17
CA GLU A 280 22.71 16.64 2.82
C GLU A 280 22.48 17.47 4.09
N ARG A 281 21.68 18.55 4.01
CA ARG A 281 21.35 19.40 5.15
C ARG A 281 20.68 18.63 6.29
N ARG A 282 19.72 17.75 5.98
CA ARG A 282 19.05 16.91 6.98
C ARG A 282 19.99 15.89 7.58
N THR A 283 20.84 15.28 6.77
CA THR A 283 21.82 14.29 7.22
C THR A 283 22.83 14.93 8.18
N GLN A 284 23.30 16.14 7.88
CA GLN A 284 24.17 16.91 8.77
C GLN A 284 23.47 17.25 10.09
N LYS A 285 22.21 17.71 10.04
CA LYS A 285 21.43 18.01 11.25
C LYS A 285 21.22 16.79 12.13
N ILE A 286 20.91 15.64 11.54
CA ILE A 286 20.75 14.37 12.28
C ILE A 286 22.07 13.96 12.94
N ARG A 287 23.19 14.06 12.22
CA ARG A 287 24.52 13.77 12.79
C ARG A 287 24.84 14.68 13.97
N GLN A 288 24.57 15.98 13.84
CA GLN A 288 24.78 16.93 14.93
C GLN A 288 23.92 16.60 16.15
N GLN A 289 22.63 16.30 15.96
CA GLN A 289 21.74 15.93 17.06
C GLN A 289 22.16 14.61 17.74
N ALA A 290 22.60 13.63 16.96
CA ALA A 290 23.11 12.37 17.50
C ALA A 290 24.37 12.57 18.34
N GLU A 291 25.28 13.45 17.90
CA GLU A 291 26.49 13.80 18.62
C GLU A 291 26.19 14.59 19.90
N GLU A 292 25.31 15.60 19.84
CA GLU A 292 24.85 16.35 21.03
C GLU A 292 24.20 15.42 22.07
N LEU A 293 23.37 14.48 21.62
CA LEU A 293 22.73 13.51 22.50
C LEU A 293 23.76 12.59 23.16
N ARG A 294 24.75 12.12 22.40
CA ARG A 294 25.83 11.29 22.91
C ARG A 294 26.67 12.05 23.95
N GLN A 295 26.99 13.31 23.70
CA GLN A 295 27.73 14.15 24.64
C GLN A 295 26.94 14.38 25.92
N LEU A 296 25.64 14.64 25.83
CA LEU A 296 24.77 14.75 27.00
C LEU A 296 24.74 13.47 27.83
N ASP A 297 24.66 12.32 27.17
CA ASP A 297 24.65 11.03 27.86
C ASP A 297 25.99 10.77 28.57
N GLU A 298 27.13 10.96 27.88
CA GLU A 298 28.45 10.82 28.50
C GLU A 298 28.66 11.79 29.66
N MET A 299 28.19 13.04 29.55
CA MET A 299 28.26 14.02 30.63
C MET A 299 27.40 13.60 31.82
N LYS A 300 26.20 13.08 31.57
CA LYS A 300 25.30 12.55 32.62
C LYS A 300 25.95 11.39 33.37
N SER A 301 26.54 10.41 32.67
CA SER A 301 27.20 9.26 33.32
C SER A 301 28.42 9.69 34.15
N ARG A 302 29.26 10.59 33.61
CA ARG A 302 30.42 11.12 34.34
C ARG A 302 29.98 11.88 35.59
N PHE A 303 28.92 12.68 35.50
CA PHE A 303 28.37 13.42 36.63
C PHE A 303 27.97 12.50 37.79
N PHE A 304 27.20 11.44 37.52
CA PHE A 304 26.77 10.49 38.55
C PHE A 304 27.94 9.70 39.15
N THR A 305 28.91 9.30 38.32
CA THR A 305 30.10 8.58 38.77
C THR A 305 30.92 9.46 39.74
N ASN A 306 31.15 10.73 39.38
CA ASN A 306 31.93 11.66 40.18
C ASN A 306 31.23 12.00 41.50
N ILE A 307 29.95 12.37 41.48
CA ILE A 307 29.19 12.67 42.70
C ILE A 307 29.26 11.54 43.69
N SER A 308 29.16 10.31 43.21
CA SER A 308 29.11 9.17 44.11
C SER A 308 30.46 8.88 44.76
N HIS A 309 31.57 9.10 44.05
CA HIS A 309 32.90 9.06 44.65
C HIS A 309 33.09 10.17 45.69
N GLU A 310 32.61 11.38 45.39
CA GLU A 310 32.67 12.53 46.31
C GLU A 310 31.77 12.37 47.54
N LEU A 311 30.65 11.63 47.44
CA LEU A 311 29.79 11.33 48.59
C LEU A 311 30.30 10.12 49.40
N ARG A 312 30.83 9.08 48.74
CA ARG A 312 31.33 7.88 49.41
C ARG A 312 32.50 8.19 50.32
N THR A 313 33.46 8.99 49.85
CA THR A 313 34.70 9.27 50.58
C THR A 313 34.48 9.90 51.96
N PRO A 314 33.75 11.03 52.12
CA PRO A 314 33.49 11.61 53.42
C PRO A 314 32.62 10.69 54.29
N LEU A 315 31.65 9.97 53.71
CA LEU A 315 30.83 9.04 54.47
C LEU A 315 31.62 7.85 55.04
N THR A 316 32.55 7.27 54.27
CA THR A 316 33.45 6.22 54.77
C THR A 316 34.36 6.74 55.87
N LEU A 317 34.89 7.96 55.71
CA LEU A 317 35.75 8.60 56.70
C LEU A 317 35.02 9.00 57.98
N ILE A 318 33.68 9.13 57.95
CA ILE A 318 32.85 9.34 59.14
C ILE A 318 32.46 7.98 59.76
N ALA A 319 32.04 7.01 58.94
CA ALA A 319 31.53 5.72 59.40
C ALA A 319 32.60 4.88 60.13
N SER A 320 33.81 4.81 59.57
CA SER A 320 34.87 3.93 60.09
C SER A 320 35.39 4.35 61.49
N PRO A 321 35.70 5.63 61.76
CA PRO A 321 36.05 6.08 63.11
C PRO A 321 34.91 5.92 64.11
N LEU A 322 33.66 6.15 63.70
CA LEU A 322 32.49 5.93 64.56
C LEU A 322 32.35 4.46 64.98
N GLN A 323 32.57 3.52 64.05
CA GLN A 323 32.60 2.09 64.36
C GLN A 323 33.75 1.70 65.29
N HIS A 324 34.94 2.26 65.07
CA HIS A 324 36.09 2.01 65.92
C HIS A 324 35.88 2.53 67.34
N LEU A 325 35.35 3.75 67.50
CA LEU A 325 35.01 4.34 68.80
C LEU A 325 33.90 3.54 69.50
N LEU A 326 32.89 3.07 68.76
CA LEU A 326 31.82 2.24 69.31
C LEU A 326 32.33 0.93 69.93
N GLN A 327 33.39 0.35 69.38
CA GLN A 327 34.01 -0.88 69.89
C GLN A 327 34.88 -0.65 71.13
N GLN A 328 35.41 0.58 71.31
CA GLN A 328 36.33 0.93 72.39
C GLN A 328 35.67 1.66 73.57
N GLU A 329 34.44 2.15 73.40
CA GLU A 329 33.74 2.91 74.43
C GLU A 329 32.97 1.99 75.40
N ASP A 330 33.24 2.18 76.70
CA ASP A 330 32.62 1.44 77.81
C ASP A 330 31.48 2.24 78.47
N ASP A 331 31.48 3.57 78.31
CA ASP A 331 30.41 4.45 78.77
C ASP A 331 29.14 4.21 77.94
N MET A 332 28.13 3.60 78.57
CA MET A 332 26.87 3.22 77.92
C MET A 332 26.16 4.38 77.22
N GLU A 333 26.26 5.60 77.76
CA GLU A 333 25.59 6.77 77.20
C GLU A 333 26.31 7.23 75.91
N LYS A 334 27.64 7.30 75.93
CA LYS A 334 28.45 7.63 74.74
C LYS A 334 28.40 6.54 73.68
N LYS A 335 28.41 5.28 74.10
CA LYS A 335 28.29 4.11 73.22
C LYS A 335 26.97 4.13 72.45
N GLN A 336 25.89 4.55 73.10
CA GLN A 336 24.59 4.70 72.46
C GLN A 336 24.58 5.84 71.41
N PHE A 337 25.22 6.98 71.69
CA PHE A 337 25.39 8.05 70.70
C PHE A 337 26.25 7.63 69.51
N LEU A 338 27.37 6.96 69.76
CA LEU A 338 28.25 6.42 68.73
C LEU A 338 27.53 5.37 67.87
N TYR A 339 26.67 4.55 68.48
CA TYR A 339 25.87 3.55 67.79
C TYR A 339 24.91 4.21 66.79
N PHE A 340 24.17 5.25 67.21
CA PHE A 340 23.27 5.98 66.32
C PHE A 340 24.01 6.68 65.18
N ALA A 341 25.15 7.32 65.47
CA ALA A 341 25.96 7.97 64.44
C ALA A 341 26.52 6.95 63.43
N ALA A 342 27.10 5.84 63.91
CA ALA A 342 27.63 4.77 63.07
C ALA A 342 26.54 4.13 62.21
N LYS A 343 25.38 3.81 62.81
CA LYS A 343 24.20 3.24 62.12
C LYS A 343 23.74 4.14 60.97
N ASN A 344 23.65 5.45 61.18
CA ASN A 344 23.24 6.40 60.15
C ASN A 344 24.28 6.60 59.05
N SER A 345 25.58 6.68 59.38
CA SER A 345 26.64 6.76 58.38
C SER A 345 26.71 5.49 57.52
N GLN A 346 26.54 4.31 58.11
CA GLN A 346 26.45 3.03 57.37
C GLN A 346 25.23 3.00 56.43
N ARG A 347 24.08 3.50 56.90
CA ARG A 347 22.86 3.61 56.09
C ARG A 347 23.08 4.51 54.87
N LEU A 348 23.65 5.71 55.06
CA LEU A 348 23.94 6.63 53.96
C LEU A 348 24.91 6.03 52.94
N LEU A 349 25.98 5.38 53.41
CA LEU A 349 26.96 4.74 52.53
C LEU A 349 26.34 3.62 51.69
N ARG A 350 25.45 2.82 52.29
CA ARG A 350 24.68 1.79 51.56
C ARG A 350 23.81 2.39 50.46
N LEU A 351 23.14 3.52 50.73
CA LEU A 351 22.29 4.19 49.76
C LEU A 351 23.08 4.78 48.58
N VAL A 352 24.22 5.40 48.85
CA VAL A 352 25.12 5.92 47.80
C VAL A 352 25.61 4.78 46.91
N ASN A 353 25.97 3.64 47.51
CA ASN A 353 26.40 2.46 46.72
C ASN A 353 25.25 1.88 45.89
N GLN A 354 24.03 1.80 46.43
CA GLN A 354 22.87 1.31 45.67
C GLN A 354 22.50 2.20 44.47
N ILE A 355 22.59 3.53 44.61
CA ILE A 355 22.40 4.47 43.48
C ILE A 355 23.48 4.23 42.42
N LEU A 356 24.72 4.03 42.84
CA LEU A 356 25.81 3.74 41.92
C LEU A 356 25.61 2.45 41.14
N ASP A 357 25.23 1.37 41.81
CA ASP A 357 25.02 0.08 41.16
C ASP A 357 23.92 0.18 40.10
N LEU A 358 22.85 0.93 40.37
CA LEU A 358 21.84 1.29 39.36
C LEU A 358 22.41 2.08 38.17
N THR A 359 23.25 3.09 38.41
CA THR A 359 23.84 3.88 37.30
C THR A 359 24.86 3.10 36.47
N LYS A 360 25.54 2.12 37.08
CA LYS A 360 26.46 1.23 36.36
C LYS A 360 25.71 0.27 35.43
N LEU A 361 24.56 -0.23 35.87
CA LEU A 361 23.69 -1.09 35.06
C LEU A 361 23.25 -0.43 33.74
N ASP A 362 23.08 0.89 33.71
CA ASP A 362 22.64 1.63 32.52
C ASP A 362 23.75 1.80 31.44
N HIS A 363 25.04 1.75 31.81
CA HIS A 363 26.14 2.14 30.91
C HIS A 363 27.23 1.06 30.69
N VAL A 364 27.34 0.08 31.58
CA VAL A 364 28.31 -1.03 31.46
C VAL A 364 27.58 -2.30 31.84
N ALA A 365 27.56 -3.31 30.96
CA ALA A 365 27.05 -4.62 31.29
C ALA A 365 27.88 -5.21 32.44
N LEU A 366 27.40 -5.04 33.68
CA LEU A 366 27.86 -5.80 34.84
C LEU A 366 27.76 -7.27 34.45
N GLN A 367 28.89 -7.98 34.44
CA GLN A 367 28.91 -9.38 34.08
C GLN A 367 28.36 -10.21 35.25
N VAL A 368 27.63 -11.28 34.93
CA VAL A 368 27.20 -12.28 35.92
C VAL A 368 28.40 -13.17 36.21
N GLU A 369 28.79 -13.26 37.49
CA GLU A 369 29.89 -14.14 37.93
C GLU A 369 29.29 -15.40 38.55
N GLU A 370 29.06 -16.42 37.74
CA GLU A 370 28.49 -17.67 38.21
C GLU A 370 29.51 -18.51 39.00
N LYS A 371 29.09 -19.03 40.14
CA LYS A 371 29.85 -19.96 41.00
C LYS A 371 28.96 -21.15 41.38
N GLU A 372 29.59 -22.30 41.62
CA GLU A 372 28.91 -23.48 42.14
C GLU A 372 28.55 -23.26 43.63
N VAL A 373 27.26 -23.23 43.93
CA VAL A 373 26.74 -22.97 45.28
C VAL A 373 25.80 -24.09 45.71
N VAL A 374 26.01 -24.62 46.92
CA VAL A 374 25.03 -25.48 47.60
C VAL A 374 23.97 -24.57 48.25
N LEU A 375 22.73 -24.62 47.75
CA LEU A 375 21.71 -23.63 48.13
C LEU A 375 21.33 -23.65 49.61
N LEU A 376 21.18 -24.82 50.24
CA LEU A 376 20.66 -24.90 51.60
C LEU A 376 21.60 -24.23 52.64
N PRO A 377 22.91 -24.54 52.69
CA PRO A 377 23.85 -23.82 53.55
C PRO A 377 23.90 -22.32 53.27
N PHE A 378 23.82 -21.92 51.99
CA PHE A 378 23.81 -20.52 51.59
C PHE A 378 22.56 -19.78 52.11
N LEU A 379 21.37 -20.36 51.97
CA LEU A 379 20.13 -19.77 52.49
C LEU A 379 20.10 -19.74 54.01
N ARG A 380 20.63 -20.76 54.69
CA ARG A 380 20.75 -20.77 56.16
C ARG A 380 21.64 -19.63 56.66
N LEU A 381 22.75 -19.36 55.98
CA LEU A 381 23.64 -18.24 56.31
C LEU A 381 22.89 -16.91 56.23
N ILE A 382 22.15 -16.68 55.13
CA ILE A 382 21.37 -15.45 54.93
C ILE A 382 20.28 -15.32 56.00
N VAL A 383 19.53 -16.39 56.29
CA VAL A 383 18.46 -16.36 57.31
C VAL A 383 19.01 -16.08 58.71
N ALA A 384 20.16 -16.69 59.06
CA ALA A 384 20.81 -16.51 60.36
C ALA A 384 21.14 -15.03 60.66
N GLU A 385 21.51 -14.24 59.65
CA GLU A 385 21.76 -12.80 59.82
C GLU A 385 20.53 -12.02 60.29
N PHE A 386 19.33 -12.51 59.99
CA PHE A 386 18.06 -11.86 60.34
C PHE A 386 17.39 -12.44 61.59
N GLU A 387 17.87 -13.56 62.14
CA GLU A 387 17.28 -14.21 63.32
C GLU A 387 17.25 -13.28 64.54
N SER A 388 18.37 -12.60 64.82
CA SER A 388 18.47 -11.65 65.94
C SER A 388 17.51 -10.47 65.79
N PHE A 389 17.34 -9.97 64.55
CA PHE A 389 16.41 -8.88 64.25
C PHE A 389 14.95 -9.31 64.38
N ALA A 390 14.61 -10.50 63.88
CA ALA A 390 13.28 -11.07 63.98
C ALA A 390 12.89 -11.34 65.45
N ALA A 391 13.81 -11.91 66.24
CA ALA A 391 13.62 -12.16 67.67
C ALA A 391 13.38 -10.87 68.46
N HIS A 392 14.17 -9.82 68.21
CA HIS A 392 13.98 -8.52 68.85
C HIS A 392 12.63 -7.87 68.51
N LYS A 393 12.10 -8.11 67.30
CA LYS A 393 10.79 -7.60 66.87
C LYS A 393 9.62 -8.51 67.26
N GLY A 394 9.88 -9.69 67.85
CA GLY A 394 8.87 -10.70 68.15
C GLY A 394 8.19 -11.29 66.91
N VAL A 395 8.91 -11.40 65.79
CA VAL A 395 8.42 -11.98 64.52
C VAL A 395 9.04 -13.37 64.34
N ALA A 396 8.22 -14.37 64.00
CA ALA A 396 8.73 -15.71 63.69
C ALA A 396 9.40 -15.74 62.31
N LEU A 397 10.68 -16.13 62.24
CA LEU A 397 11.41 -16.31 60.98
C LEU A 397 11.57 -17.81 60.70
N LYS A 398 11.11 -18.28 59.54
CA LYS A 398 11.19 -19.70 59.17
C LYS A 398 11.84 -19.89 57.80
N LEU A 399 12.61 -20.97 57.68
CA LEU A 399 13.16 -21.45 56.42
C LEU A 399 12.44 -22.75 56.03
N HIS A 400 11.77 -22.77 54.88
CA HIS A 400 11.08 -23.94 54.35
C HIS A 400 11.70 -24.40 53.04
N THR A 401 12.21 -25.64 52.99
CA THR A 401 12.85 -26.18 51.79
C THR A 401 12.26 -27.54 51.43
N GLU A 402 12.05 -27.78 50.13
CA GLU A 402 11.73 -29.12 49.61
C GLU A 402 12.94 -30.08 49.73
N PRO A 403 12.73 -31.42 49.73
CA PRO A 403 13.66 -32.39 50.35
C PRO A 403 14.96 -32.72 49.58
N ASN A 404 15.47 -31.84 48.73
CA ASN A 404 16.74 -32.03 48.00
C ASN A 404 17.87 -31.17 48.59
N GLU A 405 18.32 -31.54 49.79
CA GLU A 405 19.18 -30.74 50.68
C GLU A 405 20.60 -30.44 50.13
N ASN A 406 21.08 -31.17 49.12
CA ASN A 406 22.47 -31.11 48.62
C ASN A 406 22.59 -30.83 47.11
N THR A 407 21.70 -30.03 46.52
CA THR A 407 21.75 -29.71 45.09
C THR A 407 22.64 -28.50 44.83
N VAL A 408 23.62 -28.64 43.93
CA VAL A 408 24.55 -27.57 43.51
C VAL A 408 24.00 -26.85 42.29
N TYR A 409 23.98 -25.52 42.34
CA TYR A 409 23.57 -24.65 41.23
C TYR A 409 24.70 -23.70 40.83
N SER A 410 24.82 -23.42 39.53
CA SER A 410 25.69 -22.35 39.01
C SER A 410 24.93 -21.03 39.05
N LEU A 411 25.30 -20.13 39.96
CA LEU A 411 24.64 -18.84 40.12
C LEU A 411 25.60 -17.77 40.67
N ASP A 412 25.22 -16.50 40.53
CA ASP A 412 25.96 -15.41 41.15
C ASP A 412 25.48 -15.19 42.59
N ALA A 413 26.25 -15.73 43.55
CA ALA A 413 25.87 -15.75 44.97
C ALA A 413 25.60 -14.34 45.52
N ASN A 414 26.44 -13.37 45.16
CA ASN A 414 26.33 -11.99 45.65
C ASN A 414 25.05 -11.32 45.14
N LYS A 415 24.67 -11.55 43.88
CA LYS A 415 23.45 -10.98 43.31
C LYS A 415 22.20 -11.61 43.91
N VAL A 416 22.20 -12.93 44.11
CA VAL A 416 21.07 -13.65 44.76
C VAL A 416 20.95 -13.22 46.23
N GLU A 417 22.05 -13.13 46.96
CA GLU A 417 22.10 -12.62 48.33
C GLU A 417 21.51 -11.21 48.42
N THR A 418 21.90 -10.31 47.52
CA THR A 418 21.36 -8.94 47.46
C THR A 418 19.84 -8.92 47.26
N ILE A 419 19.31 -9.79 46.38
CA ILE A 419 17.87 -9.92 46.16
C ILE A 419 17.16 -10.42 47.43
N LEU A 420 17.67 -11.50 48.04
CA LEU A 420 17.06 -12.10 49.23
C LEU A 420 17.15 -11.19 50.46
N TYR A 421 18.27 -10.51 50.66
CA TYR A 421 18.45 -9.53 51.72
C TYR A 421 17.42 -8.39 51.59
N ASN A 422 17.18 -7.89 50.38
CA ASN A 422 16.16 -6.87 50.14
C ASN A 422 14.74 -7.38 50.47
N PHE A 423 14.42 -8.62 50.09
CA PHE A 423 13.11 -9.21 50.37
C PHE A 423 12.90 -9.47 51.86
N LEU A 424 13.86 -10.10 52.53
CA LEU A 424 13.81 -10.40 53.97
C LEU A 424 13.78 -9.13 54.82
N SER A 425 14.60 -8.13 54.46
CA SER A 425 14.60 -6.83 55.14
C SER A 425 13.25 -6.13 55.00
N ASN A 426 12.64 -6.13 53.81
CA ASN A 426 11.31 -5.55 53.61
C ASN A 426 10.23 -6.34 54.39
N ALA A 427 10.24 -7.67 54.30
CA ALA A 427 9.29 -8.55 54.99
C ALA A 427 9.31 -8.32 56.51
N LEU A 428 10.49 -8.36 57.13
CA LEU A 428 10.64 -8.15 58.58
C LEU A 428 10.32 -6.73 58.99
N LYS A 429 10.58 -5.75 58.14
CA LYS A 429 10.26 -4.34 58.39
C LYS A 429 8.75 -4.08 58.40
N PHE A 430 7.98 -4.69 57.51
CA PHE A 430 6.54 -4.44 57.37
C PHE A 430 5.64 -5.45 58.09
N THR A 431 6.23 -6.43 58.78
CA THR A 431 5.53 -7.37 59.67
C THR A 431 5.53 -6.86 61.10
N SER A 432 4.37 -6.89 61.76
CA SER A 432 4.22 -6.47 63.18
C SER A 432 4.57 -7.59 64.15
N GLU A 433 4.75 -7.26 65.43
CA GLU A 433 5.00 -8.25 66.51
C GLU A 433 3.93 -9.35 66.51
N GLY A 434 4.35 -10.61 66.68
CA GLY A 434 3.49 -11.79 66.59
C GLY A 434 3.22 -12.31 65.17
N GLY A 435 3.73 -11.63 64.14
CA GLY A 435 3.66 -12.08 62.75
C GLY A 435 4.72 -13.13 62.38
N GLU A 436 4.68 -13.58 61.12
CA GLU A 436 5.57 -14.60 60.57
C GLU A 436 6.17 -14.16 59.23
N VAL A 437 7.46 -14.44 59.03
CA VAL A 437 8.18 -14.31 57.76
C VAL A 437 8.80 -15.66 57.41
N THR A 438 8.51 -16.15 56.21
CA THR A 438 8.97 -17.44 55.74
C THR A 438 9.73 -17.28 54.42
N LEU A 439 10.99 -17.72 54.41
CA LEU A 439 11.75 -17.93 53.19
C LEU A 439 11.52 -19.37 52.72
N SER A 440 11.02 -19.53 51.50
CA SER A 440 10.83 -20.84 50.90
C SER A 440 11.58 -21.01 49.59
N LEU A 441 12.06 -22.23 49.37
CA LEU A 441 12.75 -22.64 48.15
C LEU A 441 11.90 -23.68 47.42
N LYS A 442 11.46 -23.36 46.19
CA LYS A 442 10.72 -24.28 45.31
C LYS A 442 11.56 -24.64 44.10
N GLN A 443 11.65 -25.93 43.81
CA GLN A 443 12.30 -26.43 42.60
C GLN A 443 11.23 -26.70 41.54
N THR A 444 11.40 -26.09 40.37
CA THR A 444 10.50 -26.28 39.22
C THR A 444 11.27 -26.83 38.04
N PRO A 445 10.61 -27.44 37.03
CA PRO A 445 11.29 -27.90 35.81
C PRO A 445 12.02 -26.79 35.05
N GLU A 446 11.57 -25.54 35.21
CA GLU A 446 12.10 -24.36 34.53
C GLU A 446 13.21 -23.66 35.33
N GLY A 447 13.51 -24.10 36.55
CA GLY A 447 14.56 -23.55 37.40
C GLY A 447 14.18 -23.48 38.88
N VAL A 448 14.80 -22.54 39.60
CA VAL A 448 14.64 -22.37 41.05
C VAL A 448 13.85 -21.11 41.34
N THR A 449 12.86 -21.20 42.24
CA THR A 449 12.12 -20.04 42.72
C THR A 449 12.34 -19.84 44.22
N PHE A 450 12.82 -18.66 44.58
CA PHE A 450 12.90 -18.18 45.96
C PHE A 450 11.65 -17.37 46.28
N GLU A 451 10.92 -17.73 47.34
CA GLU A 451 9.75 -16.97 47.78
C GLU A 451 9.93 -16.49 49.22
N VAL A 452 9.79 -15.19 49.45
CA VAL A 452 9.73 -14.61 50.80
C VAL A 452 8.30 -14.18 51.06
N THR A 453 7.65 -14.83 52.01
CA THR A 453 6.26 -14.54 52.41
C THR A 453 6.23 -13.93 53.80
N ASP A 454 5.51 -12.84 53.95
CA ASP A 454 5.25 -12.17 55.23
C ASP A 454 3.77 -12.09 55.54
N THR A 455 3.41 -12.12 56.82
CA THR A 455 2.05 -11.85 57.31
C THR A 455 1.86 -10.39 57.70
N GLY A 456 2.57 -9.48 57.03
CA GLY A 456 2.55 -8.05 57.30
C GLY A 456 1.30 -7.36 56.75
N ARG A 457 1.36 -6.03 56.70
CA ARG A 457 0.22 -5.18 56.29
C ARG A 457 -0.22 -5.33 54.83
N GLY A 458 0.55 -6.00 53.98
CA GLY A 458 0.30 -6.06 52.54
C GLY A 458 0.51 -4.73 51.79
N ILE A 459 0.39 -4.76 50.47
CA ILE A 459 0.57 -3.64 49.54
C ILE A 459 -0.78 -3.28 48.94
N THR A 460 -1.05 -1.98 48.74
CA THR A 460 -2.30 -1.55 48.12
C THR A 460 -2.32 -1.91 46.62
N PRO A 461 -3.49 -2.25 46.04
CA PRO A 461 -3.59 -2.57 44.61
C PRO A 461 -3.12 -1.43 43.68
N GLU A 462 -3.23 -0.19 44.14
CA GLU A 462 -2.77 1.01 43.42
C GLU A 462 -1.24 1.09 43.34
N ASP A 463 -0.54 0.61 44.37
CA ASP A 463 0.93 0.67 44.44
C ASP A 463 1.61 -0.50 43.72
N LEU A 464 0.96 -1.67 43.64
CA LEU A 464 1.51 -2.91 43.08
C LEU A 464 2.19 -2.74 41.70
N PRO A 465 1.65 -1.98 40.73
CA PRO A 465 2.30 -1.81 39.42
C PRO A 465 3.63 -1.07 39.47
N TYR A 466 3.85 -0.23 40.50
CA TYR A 466 4.94 0.74 40.55
C TYR A 466 6.03 0.35 41.57
N ILE A 467 5.85 -0.70 42.37
CA ILE A 467 6.80 -1.04 43.44
C ILE A 467 8.22 -1.40 42.95
N PHE A 468 8.35 -1.74 41.67
CA PHE A 468 9.64 -2.03 41.03
C PHE A 468 10.21 -0.81 40.27
N ASP A 469 9.50 0.32 40.25
CA ASP A 469 10.00 1.54 39.63
C ASP A 469 11.06 2.21 40.51
N ARG A 470 12.05 2.81 39.85
CA ARG A 470 13.17 3.48 40.53
C ARG A 470 12.64 4.64 41.37
N PHE A 471 13.05 4.70 42.64
CA PHE A 471 12.68 5.74 43.61
C PHE A 471 11.20 5.76 44.01
N TYR A 472 10.42 4.72 43.65
CA TYR A 472 9.01 4.67 44.03
C TYR A 472 8.85 4.35 45.53
N GLN A 473 8.00 5.12 46.20
CA GLN A 473 7.54 4.91 47.57
C GLN A 473 6.04 5.20 47.62
N SER A 474 5.26 4.37 48.33
CA SER A 474 3.80 4.55 48.42
C SER A 474 3.44 5.89 49.07
N LYS A 475 2.62 6.68 48.36
CA LYS A 475 2.22 8.04 48.80
C LYS A 475 1.30 8.06 50.03
N LYS A 476 0.63 6.94 50.33
CA LYS A 476 -0.37 6.84 51.42
C LYS A 476 0.25 6.51 52.79
N GLN A 477 1.57 6.30 52.86
CA GLN A 477 2.27 5.94 54.10
C GLN A 477 3.40 6.92 54.40
N LYS A 478 3.06 8.01 55.09
CA LYS A 478 4.02 8.89 55.77
C LYS A 478 4.45 8.28 57.12
N THR A 479 4.99 7.07 57.11
CA THR A 479 5.73 6.58 58.28
C THR A 479 7.21 6.83 58.05
N ALA A 480 7.93 7.29 59.08
CA ALA A 480 9.39 7.51 59.09
C ALA A 480 10.22 6.25 58.73
N GLU A 481 9.54 5.11 58.58
CA GLU A 481 10.06 3.82 58.16
C GLU A 481 10.21 3.67 56.63
N GLY A 482 10.15 4.72 55.80
CA GLY A 482 10.36 4.59 54.34
C GLY A 482 11.77 4.10 53.95
N GLY A 483 11.88 3.06 53.12
CA GLY A 483 13.13 2.70 52.42
C GLY A 483 13.32 3.58 51.17
N THR A 484 14.50 3.62 50.56
CA THR A 484 14.83 4.57 49.45
C THR A 484 14.12 4.33 48.12
N GLY A 485 13.27 3.30 47.99
CA GLY A 485 12.63 2.97 46.71
C GLY A 485 13.60 2.43 45.65
N ILE A 486 14.80 2.02 46.06
CA ILE A 486 15.86 1.51 45.17
C ILE A 486 15.95 -0.03 45.22
N GLY A 487 15.75 -0.63 46.40
CA GLY A 487 16.00 -2.06 46.62
C GLY A 487 15.26 -2.99 45.67
N LEU A 488 13.95 -2.80 45.49
CA LEU A 488 13.15 -3.65 44.60
C LEU A 488 13.47 -3.44 43.11
N ALA A 489 13.74 -2.20 42.70
CA ALA A 489 14.18 -1.88 41.34
C ALA A 489 15.53 -2.54 41.02
N LEU A 490 16.49 -2.46 41.94
CA LEU A 490 17.78 -3.16 41.83
C LEU A 490 17.59 -4.68 41.77
N SER A 491 16.76 -5.24 42.64
CA SER A 491 16.46 -6.68 42.63
C SER A 491 15.88 -7.14 41.28
N LYS A 492 15.03 -6.32 40.64
CA LYS A 492 14.45 -6.61 39.31
C LYS A 492 15.51 -6.61 38.21
N GLU A 493 16.39 -5.61 38.20
CA GLU A 493 17.50 -5.53 37.23
C GLU A 493 18.47 -6.72 37.40
N LEU A 494 18.83 -7.07 38.65
CA LEU A 494 19.69 -8.22 38.95
C LEU A 494 19.07 -9.55 38.52
N ALA A 495 17.78 -9.75 38.77
CA ALA A 495 17.06 -10.95 38.33
C ALA A 495 17.01 -11.03 36.78
N THR A 496 16.71 -9.91 36.11
CA THR A 496 16.66 -9.83 34.64
C THR A 496 18.02 -10.14 34.01
N MET A 497 19.10 -9.65 34.62
CA MET A 497 20.47 -9.95 34.20
C MET A 497 20.82 -11.43 34.33
N MET A 498 20.34 -12.09 35.38
CA MET A 498 20.43 -13.55 35.55
C MET A 498 19.39 -14.32 34.71
N LYS A 499 18.75 -13.67 33.73
CA LYS A 499 17.68 -14.21 32.86
C LYS A 499 16.45 -14.73 33.61
N GLY A 500 16.27 -14.30 34.85
CA GLY A 500 15.11 -14.63 35.68
C GLY A 500 14.04 -13.54 35.67
N ASN A 501 13.02 -13.75 36.51
CA ASN A 501 11.91 -12.83 36.67
C ASN A 501 11.55 -12.62 38.16
N LEU A 502 11.07 -11.42 38.49
CA LEU A 502 10.47 -11.13 39.79
C LEU A 502 8.95 -11.02 39.68
N ALA A 503 8.26 -11.53 40.69
CA ALA A 503 6.82 -11.36 40.86
C ALA A 503 6.48 -11.02 42.31
N VAL A 504 5.31 -10.42 42.51
CA VAL A 504 4.77 -10.11 43.83
C VAL A 504 3.30 -10.49 43.87
N GLU A 505 2.88 -11.08 44.97
CA GLU A 505 1.48 -11.33 45.31
C GLU A 505 1.23 -10.70 46.67
N SER A 506 0.28 -9.78 46.78
CA SER A 506 0.02 -9.09 48.05
C SER A 506 -1.46 -8.79 48.20
N THR A 507 -1.97 -8.98 49.41
CA THR A 507 -3.34 -8.60 49.78
C THR A 507 -3.27 -7.72 51.02
N LEU A 508 -3.90 -6.55 50.94
CA LEU A 508 -3.92 -5.58 52.03
C LEU A 508 -4.48 -6.22 53.31
N GLY A 509 -3.71 -6.16 54.40
CA GLY A 509 -4.05 -6.73 55.71
C GLY A 509 -3.79 -8.23 55.87
N GLN A 510 -3.33 -8.95 54.84
CA GLN A 510 -3.04 -10.39 54.93
C GLN A 510 -1.56 -10.74 54.78
N GLY A 511 -0.80 -9.93 54.03
CA GLY A 511 0.63 -10.18 53.81
C GLY A 511 1.10 -9.95 52.39
N THR A 512 2.38 -10.22 52.15
CA THR A 512 3.02 -10.14 50.84
C THR A 512 3.92 -11.34 50.59
N THR A 513 3.91 -11.84 49.36
CA THR A 513 4.84 -12.85 48.85
C THR A 513 5.62 -12.27 47.68
N PHE A 514 6.94 -12.11 47.86
CA PHE A 514 7.86 -11.79 46.77
C PHE A 514 8.47 -13.08 46.21
N LYS A 515 8.48 -13.22 44.89
CA LYS A 515 9.00 -14.40 44.17
C LYS A 515 10.13 -13.99 43.24
N CYS A 516 11.26 -14.70 43.30
CA CYS A 516 12.36 -14.58 42.35
C CYS A 516 12.58 -15.93 41.68
N SER A 517 12.27 -16.02 40.38
CA SER A 517 12.43 -17.23 39.58
C SER A 517 13.65 -17.09 38.68
N LEU A 518 14.62 -18.00 38.85
CA LEU A 518 15.85 -18.03 38.08
C LEU A 518 15.94 -19.34 37.26
N PRO A 519 16.31 -19.28 35.97
CA PRO A 519 16.41 -20.46 35.10
C PRO A 519 17.69 -21.27 35.38
N LEU A 520 17.83 -21.76 36.61
CA LEU A 520 19.00 -22.50 37.07
C LEU A 520 18.81 -24.00 36.85
N THR A 521 19.72 -24.63 36.11
CA THR A 521 19.79 -26.08 36.01
C THR A 521 20.74 -26.64 37.07
N PRO A 522 20.38 -27.73 37.78
CA PRO A 522 21.27 -28.36 38.75
C PRO A 522 22.53 -28.90 38.06
N VAL A 523 23.72 -28.60 38.60
CA VAL A 523 25.01 -29.00 38.02
C VAL A 523 25.28 -30.49 38.33
N TYR A 524 25.07 -30.90 39.59
CA TYR A 524 25.05 -32.31 40.05
C TYR A 524 24.44 -32.40 41.46
N GLN A 525 24.03 -33.62 41.87
CA GLN A 525 23.64 -33.93 43.25
C GLN A 525 24.83 -34.53 44.00
N GLN A 526 25.27 -33.89 45.08
CA GLN A 526 26.40 -34.38 45.87
C GLN A 526 25.91 -35.55 46.76
N LYS A 527 26.27 -36.79 46.41
CA LYS A 527 26.12 -37.95 47.31
C LYS A 527 27.27 -37.94 48.32
N ASN A 528 26.90 -37.82 49.59
CA ASN A 528 27.74 -37.79 50.80
C ASN A 528 28.55 -36.50 51.03
N VAL A 529 28.11 -35.74 52.03
CA VAL A 529 28.98 -34.89 52.83
C VAL A 529 28.78 -35.31 54.29
N ALA A 530 29.87 -35.75 54.93
CA ALA A 530 29.91 -36.02 56.36
C ALA A 530 29.59 -34.73 57.16
N PRO A 531 29.11 -34.83 58.41
CA PRO A 531 28.71 -33.65 59.17
C PRO A 531 29.92 -32.73 59.33
N ILE A 532 29.80 -31.51 58.83
CA ILE A 532 30.73 -30.44 59.21
C ILE A 532 30.40 -30.12 60.66
N ALA A 533 31.43 -30.30 61.49
CA ALA A 533 31.39 -30.17 62.93
C ALA A 533 30.65 -28.92 63.39
N GLU A 534 29.74 -29.14 64.33
CA GLU A 534 29.34 -28.16 65.34
C GLU A 534 30.59 -27.43 65.81
N THR A 535 30.70 -26.16 65.45
CA THR A 535 31.57 -25.25 66.16
C THR A 535 30.67 -24.46 67.09
N ASP A 536 30.42 -25.07 68.25
CA ASP A 536 30.15 -24.37 69.49
C ASP A 536 31.16 -23.22 69.60
N SER A 537 30.69 -21.97 69.46
CA SER A 537 31.29 -20.79 70.07
C SER A 537 30.55 -19.53 69.65
N ALA A 538 29.33 -19.37 70.16
CA ALA A 538 28.77 -18.04 70.40
C ALA A 538 27.72 -18.02 71.54
N GLU A 539 27.79 -18.95 72.49
CA GLU A 539 27.24 -18.73 73.84
C GLU A 539 28.28 -18.00 74.69
N ALA A 540 28.46 -16.71 74.43
CA ALA A 540 28.99 -15.76 75.40
C ALA A 540 28.81 -14.36 74.84
N LEU A 541 27.75 -13.68 75.31
CA LEU A 541 27.60 -12.23 75.53
C LEU A 541 26.12 -11.80 75.42
N LEU A 542 25.21 -12.58 76.03
CA LEU A 542 23.91 -12.06 76.44
C LEU A 542 23.87 -12.05 77.96
N LYS A 543 24.50 -11.02 78.54
CA LYS A 543 24.10 -10.52 79.85
C LYS A 543 23.18 -9.33 79.61
N GLU A 544 21.91 -9.58 79.85
CA GLU A 544 20.93 -8.59 80.28
C GLU A 544 21.59 -7.53 81.16
N HIS A 545 21.50 -6.26 80.75
CA HIS A 545 21.44 -5.20 81.73
C HIS A 545 19.99 -4.75 81.83
N LYS A 546 19.35 -5.22 82.91
CA LYS A 546 18.20 -4.57 83.52
C LYS A 546 18.47 -3.06 83.68
N PRO A 547 17.45 -2.22 83.52
CA PRO A 547 17.62 -0.76 83.59
C PRO A 547 18.11 -0.37 84.98
N ALA A 548 19.27 0.28 85.03
CA ALA A 548 19.76 0.97 86.21
C ALA A 548 18.92 2.25 86.46
N PRO A 549 18.92 2.77 87.69
CA PRO A 549 17.72 3.27 88.36
C PRO A 549 17.25 4.62 87.82
N GLN A 550 15.94 4.74 87.63
CA GLN A 550 15.29 6.04 87.49
C GLN A 550 15.53 6.86 88.78
N VAL A 551 16.46 7.79 88.72
CA VAL A 551 16.50 8.92 89.65
C VAL A 551 15.23 9.73 89.38
N LYS A 552 14.20 9.55 90.21
CA LYS A 552 13.03 10.44 90.25
C LYS A 552 13.48 11.79 90.83
N ASN A 553 14.17 12.59 90.03
CA ASN A 553 14.27 14.01 90.30
C ASN A 553 12.90 14.62 90.02
N THR A 554 12.14 14.85 91.08
CA THR A 554 10.79 15.40 91.05
C THR A 554 10.76 16.92 90.81
N ASP A 555 11.93 17.57 90.78
CA ASP A 555 12.09 19.02 90.61
C ASP A 555 12.56 19.45 89.20
N LEU A 556 12.72 18.53 88.23
CA LEU A 556 13.08 18.92 86.86
C LEU A 556 11.85 19.38 86.05
N PRO A 557 11.97 20.47 85.26
CA PRO A 557 10.87 20.97 84.44
C PRO A 557 10.38 19.90 83.45
N HIS A 558 9.07 19.81 83.28
CA HIS A 558 8.43 18.79 82.44
C HIS A 558 8.42 19.25 80.98
N LEU A 559 8.99 18.45 80.08
CA LEU A 559 9.02 18.71 78.65
C LEU A 559 8.25 17.61 77.90
N LEU A 560 7.34 18.01 77.02
CA LEU A 560 6.65 17.13 76.09
C LEU A 560 7.38 17.15 74.74
N LEU A 561 7.94 16.02 74.33
CA LEU A 561 8.56 15.84 73.03
C LEU A 561 7.58 15.17 72.07
N VAL A 562 7.25 15.85 70.98
CA VAL A 562 6.38 15.38 69.91
C VAL A 562 7.22 15.17 68.65
N GLU A 563 7.52 13.91 68.34
CA GLU A 563 8.45 13.52 67.28
C GLU A 563 8.02 12.14 66.75
N ASP A 564 7.86 12.00 65.43
CA ASP A 564 7.35 10.78 64.79
C ASP A 564 8.45 9.77 64.47
N ASN A 565 9.70 10.22 64.38
CA ASN A 565 10.86 9.35 64.19
C ASN A 565 11.39 8.83 65.53
N GLU A 566 11.17 7.54 65.81
CA GLU A 566 11.60 6.90 67.07
C GLU A 566 13.12 7.02 67.33
N ASP A 567 13.97 6.90 66.30
CA ASP A 567 15.42 7.04 66.46
C ASP A 567 15.79 8.48 66.90
N LEU A 568 15.17 9.51 66.30
CA LEU A 568 15.38 10.91 66.68
C LEU A 568 14.76 11.23 68.05
N GLN A 569 13.60 10.66 68.34
CA GLN A 569 12.92 10.79 69.63
C GLN A 569 13.78 10.23 70.77
N GLN A 570 14.40 9.06 70.59
CA GLN A 570 15.35 8.50 71.58
C GLN A 570 16.63 9.33 71.67
N TYR A 571 17.14 9.86 70.57
CA TYR A 571 18.31 10.74 70.58
C TYR A 571 18.07 12.04 71.37
N ILE A 572 16.98 12.74 71.09
CA ILE A 572 16.59 13.95 71.82
C ILE A 572 16.30 13.61 73.28
N ARG A 573 15.71 12.44 73.55
CA ARG A 573 15.51 11.95 74.92
C ARG A 573 16.83 11.87 75.66
N LEU A 574 17.85 11.22 75.09
CA LEU A 574 19.18 11.12 75.72
C LEU A 574 19.77 12.51 76.02
N LEU A 575 19.64 13.48 75.10
CA LEU A 575 20.18 14.83 75.31
C LEU A 575 19.48 15.63 76.41
N LEU A 576 18.16 15.49 76.54
CA LEU A 576 17.35 16.34 77.40
C LEU A 576 16.97 15.68 78.73
N GLN A 577 17.04 14.35 78.83
CA GLN A 577 16.72 13.60 80.04
C GLN A 577 17.53 14.02 81.29
N PRO A 578 18.80 14.45 81.20
CA PRO A 578 19.53 14.96 82.37
C PRO A 578 18.93 16.23 82.99
N ASN A 579 18.30 17.07 82.16
CA ASN A 579 17.87 18.43 82.53
C ASN A 579 16.34 18.61 82.58
N TYR A 580 15.58 17.65 82.03
CA TYR A 580 14.13 17.71 81.92
C TYR A 580 13.49 16.36 82.24
N ARG A 581 12.30 16.40 82.84
CA ARG A 581 11.41 15.23 82.87
C ARG A 581 10.72 15.13 81.53
N LEU A 582 10.95 14.06 80.76
CA LEU A 582 10.42 13.93 79.40
C LEU A 582 9.17 13.05 79.32
N THR A 583 8.18 13.51 78.59
CA THR A 583 7.09 12.67 78.05
C THR A 583 7.21 12.64 76.53
N LEU A 584 7.18 11.43 75.95
CA LEU A 584 7.34 11.19 74.52
C LEU A 584 5.99 10.85 73.89
N VAL A 585 5.69 11.47 72.75
CA VAL A 585 4.50 11.19 71.94
C VAL A 585 4.83 11.28 70.45
N ASN A 586 4.15 10.48 69.62
CA ASN A 586 4.59 10.22 68.24
C ASN A 586 3.91 11.09 67.17
N ASN A 587 2.94 11.93 67.55
CA ASN A 587 2.28 12.88 66.64
C ASN A 587 1.50 13.96 67.41
N GLY A 588 1.04 14.99 66.70
CA GLY A 588 0.32 16.12 67.30
C GLY A 588 -1.00 15.72 67.98
N LYS A 589 -1.68 14.67 67.51
CA LYS A 589 -2.95 14.21 68.09
C LYS A 589 -2.72 13.50 69.41
N ALA A 590 -1.70 12.64 69.49
CA ALA A 590 -1.24 12.02 70.72
C ALA A 590 -0.80 13.07 71.74
N ALA A 591 -0.10 14.12 71.28
CA ALA A 591 0.26 15.27 72.12
C ALA A 591 -0.98 15.99 72.67
N LEU A 592 -1.98 16.26 71.83
CA LEU A 592 -3.23 16.89 72.25
C LEU A 592 -4.00 16.03 73.27
N ASN A 593 -4.09 14.72 73.04
CA ASN A 593 -4.72 13.77 73.97
C ASN A 593 -4.01 13.75 75.32
N PHE A 594 -2.68 13.74 75.32
CA PHE A 594 -1.88 13.83 76.53
C PHE A 594 -2.12 15.16 77.27
N LEU A 595 -2.11 16.29 76.55
CA LEU A 595 -2.34 17.61 77.13
C LEU A 595 -3.74 17.76 77.74
N ASN A 596 -4.78 17.24 77.07
CA ASN A 596 -6.17 17.28 77.53
C ASN A 596 -6.42 16.38 78.75
N SER A 597 -5.67 15.29 78.92
CA SER A 597 -5.79 14.37 80.05
C SER A 597 -4.96 14.79 81.28
N CYS A 598 -4.08 15.80 81.15
CA CYS A 598 -3.26 16.30 82.26
C CYS A 598 -3.98 17.32 83.15
N GLN A 599 -3.89 17.15 84.47
CA GLN A 599 -4.31 18.17 85.45
C GLN A 599 -3.44 19.44 85.35
N ALA A 600 -3.99 20.60 85.73
CA ALA A 600 -3.33 21.91 85.55
C ALA A 600 -1.91 21.99 86.15
N ASN A 601 -1.64 21.32 87.28
CA ASN A 601 -0.34 21.33 87.96
C ASN A 601 0.69 20.35 87.36
N ALA A 602 0.31 19.50 86.40
CA ALA A 602 1.18 18.48 85.78
C ALA A 602 1.51 18.78 84.30
N ARG A 603 1.04 19.92 83.77
CA ARG A 603 1.24 20.32 82.38
C ARG A 603 2.73 20.53 82.07
N PRO A 604 3.19 20.18 80.86
CA PRO A 604 4.57 20.42 80.47
C PRO A 604 4.86 21.93 80.44
N SER A 605 6.03 22.31 80.95
CA SER A 605 6.57 23.68 80.91
C SER A 605 7.04 24.06 79.50
N LEU A 606 7.41 23.07 78.68
CA LEU A 606 7.86 23.24 77.31
C LEU A 606 7.32 22.11 76.43
N ILE A 607 6.85 22.46 75.23
CA ILE A 607 6.47 21.50 74.20
C ILE A 607 7.47 21.67 73.06
N LEU A 608 8.24 20.62 72.77
CA LEU A 608 9.11 20.54 71.61
C LEU A 608 8.43 19.63 70.59
N SER A 609 8.01 20.20 69.46
CA SER A 609 7.26 19.49 68.42
C SER A 609 7.99 19.61 67.10
N ASP A 610 8.14 18.50 66.38
CA ASP A 610 8.47 18.57 64.97
C ASP A 610 7.33 19.21 64.17
N ILE A 611 7.66 19.81 63.04
CA ILE A 611 6.72 20.49 62.17
C ILE A 611 5.98 19.47 61.30
N MET A 612 6.66 18.43 60.81
CA MET A 612 6.16 17.54 59.76
C MET A 612 5.85 16.15 60.29
N MET A 613 4.69 15.97 60.91
CA MET A 613 4.28 14.70 61.53
C MET A 613 2.98 14.12 60.93
N PRO A 614 2.79 12.78 60.99
CA PRO A 614 1.55 12.12 60.56
C PRO A 614 0.37 12.44 61.50
N GLU A 615 -0.86 12.22 61.01
CA GLU A 615 -2.15 12.51 61.67
C GLU A 615 -2.43 13.99 61.99
N MET A 616 -1.55 14.65 62.74
CA MET A 616 -1.64 16.07 63.08
C MET A 616 -0.22 16.63 63.11
N ASP A 617 0.04 17.60 62.24
CA ASP A 617 1.33 18.26 62.12
C ASP A 617 1.56 19.29 63.25
N GLY A 618 2.80 19.77 63.39
CA GLY A 618 3.16 20.69 64.48
C GLY A 618 2.43 22.04 64.41
N PHE A 619 2.07 22.50 63.20
CA PHE A 619 1.32 23.73 63.02
C PHE A 619 -0.15 23.57 63.44
N GLN A 620 -0.77 22.45 63.09
CA GLN A 620 -2.12 22.09 63.51
C GLN A 620 -2.19 21.93 65.03
N LEU A 621 -1.22 21.25 65.64
CA LEU A 621 -1.10 21.15 67.10
C LEU A 621 -1.01 22.55 67.73
N LEU A 622 -0.12 23.42 67.23
CA LEU A 622 0.04 24.78 67.73
C LEU A 622 -1.25 25.60 67.59
N GLN A 623 -1.96 25.46 66.47
CA GLN A 623 -3.23 26.14 66.23
C GLN A 623 -4.32 25.66 67.20
N HIS A 624 -4.40 24.36 67.47
CA HIS A 624 -5.29 23.80 68.49
C HIS A 624 -4.97 24.32 69.89
N LEU A 625 -3.69 24.41 70.26
CA LEU A 625 -3.28 24.97 71.55
C LEU A 625 -3.60 26.47 71.66
N LYS A 626 -3.38 27.26 70.60
CA LYS A 626 -3.69 28.71 70.59
C LYS A 626 -5.19 29.04 70.60
N SER A 627 -6.04 28.12 70.12
CA SER A 627 -7.49 28.28 70.09
C SER A 627 -8.19 27.80 71.36
N SER A 628 -7.49 27.04 72.21
CA SER A 628 -8.02 26.59 73.49
C SER A 628 -7.82 27.66 74.59
N PRO A 629 -8.90 28.08 75.31
CA PRO A 629 -8.82 29.08 76.37
C PRO A 629 -7.84 28.72 77.49
N ASP A 630 -7.65 27.42 77.72
CA ASP A 630 -6.84 26.87 78.81
C ASP A 630 -5.32 27.04 78.59
N TYR A 631 -4.89 27.21 77.35
CA TYR A 631 -3.47 27.35 76.99
C TYR A 631 -3.13 28.77 76.48
N GLN A 632 -4.14 29.59 76.16
CA GLN A 632 -3.97 30.99 75.76
C GLN A 632 -3.28 31.85 76.83
N LYS A 633 -3.56 31.61 78.12
CA LYS A 633 -2.93 32.34 79.24
C LYS A 633 -1.42 32.08 79.38
N PHE A 634 -0.91 30.97 78.85
CA PHE A 634 0.51 30.59 78.97
C PHE A 634 1.36 31.13 77.81
N LEU A 635 0.76 31.40 76.64
CA LEU A 635 1.48 31.85 75.43
C LEU A 635 1.62 33.37 75.35
N SER A 636 0.90 34.14 76.17
CA SER A 636 0.96 35.61 76.22
C SER A 636 2.08 36.18 77.11
N SER A 637 2.94 35.33 77.68
CA SER A 637 4.02 35.72 78.61
C SER A 637 5.43 35.30 78.17
N CYS A 638 5.63 35.00 76.89
CA CYS A 638 6.95 34.84 76.26
C CYS A 638 7.15 35.86 75.15
#